data_AF-D7A5J8-F1
#
_entry.id   AF-D7A5J8-F1
#
_cell.length_a   1.000
_cell.length_b   1.000
_cell.length_c   1.000
_cell.angle_alpha   90.00
_cell.angle_beta   90.00
_cell.angle_gamma   90.00
#
_symmetry.space_group_name_H-M   'P 1'
#
loop_
_entity.id
_entity.type
_entity.pdbx_description
1 polymer ?
#
loop_
_entity_poly.entity_id
_entity_poly.type
_entity_poly.pdbx_seq_one_letter_code
_entity_poly.pdbx_strand_id
1 'polypeptide(L)'
;MKKTEETARELCRLDLLRIGLPEEEVRPLVGRFWPVLANEIRQGIVVGEWPFSEPEIQNLSKEYRALLNRWLPAKEQQVSDFPEPITGRA
;
A
#
# COMPACT_ATOMS: atom_id res chain seq x y z
N MET A 1 2.09 -18.47 13.08
CA MET A 1 1.29 -17.33 12.59
C MET A 1 1.83 -15.96 13.00
N LYS A 2 2.46 -15.78 14.17
CA LYS A 2 2.94 -14.46 14.64
C LYS A 2 3.82 -13.71 13.62
N LYS A 3 4.78 -14.40 13.01
CA LYS A 3 5.70 -13.81 12.02
C LYS A 3 4.98 -13.23 10.80
N THR A 4 3.92 -13.88 10.31
CA THR A 4 3.13 -13.40 9.16
C THR A 4 2.32 -12.15 9.53
N GLU A 5 1.72 -12.13 10.72
CA GLU A 5 1.00 -10.96 11.23
C GLU A 5 1.92 -9.76 11.42
N GLU A 6 3.09 -9.97 12.03
CA GLU A 6 4.09 -8.92 12.24
C GLU A 6 4.61 -8.37 10.91
N THR A 7 4.96 -9.24 9.95
CA THR A 7 5.37 -8.81 8.61
C THR A 7 4.26 -8.05 7.89
N ALA A 8 3.00 -8.51 7.97
CA ALA A 8 1.88 -7.84 7.32
C ALA A 8 1.61 -6.45 7.90
N ARG A 9 1.70 -6.30 9.23
CA ARG A 9 1.55 -5.00 9.88
C ARG A 9 2.67 -4.04 9.51
N GLU A 10 3.91 -4.51 9.46
CA GLU A 10 5.05 -3.70 9.06
C GLU A 10 4.93 -3.24 7.60
N LEU A 11 4.59 -4.15 6.69
CA LEU A 11 4.37 -3.79 5.28
C LEU A 11 3.23 -2.77 5.13
N CYS A 12 2.13 -2.95 5.86
CA CYS A 12 1.00 -2.02 5.82
C CYS A 12 1.40 -0.64 6.32
N ARG A 13 2.19 -0.58 7.40
CA ARG A 13 2.73 0.68 7.91
C ARG A 13 3.62 1.36 6.87
N LEU A 14 4.52 0.61 6.23
CA LEU A 14 5.43 1.14 5.20
C LEU A 14 4.68 1.67 3.97
N ASP A 15 3.66 0.95 3.49
CA ASP A 15 2.82 1.42 2.37
C ASP A 15 2.12 2.74 2.71
N LEU A 16 1.51 2.82 3.90
CA LEU A 16 0.77 4.00 4.35
C LEU A 16 1.71 5.21 4.60
N LEU A 17 2.92 4.97 5.11
CA LEU A 17 3.94 6.02 5.22
C LEU A 17 4.44 6.46 3.84
N ARG A 18 4.58 5.54 2.88
CA ARG A 18 5.05 5.82 1.53
C ARG A 18 4.08 6.71 0.75
N ILE A 19 2.78 6.59 1.00
CA ILE A 19 1.76 7.48 0.41
C ILE A 19 1.63 8.82 1.15
N GLY A 20 2.42 9.04 2.21
CA GLY A 20 2.50 10.30 2.91
C GLY A 20 1.45 10.51 4.00
N LEU A 21 0.82 9.44 4.52
CA LEU A 21 -0.07 9.59 5.67
C LEU A 21 0.71 9.89 6.95
N PRO A 22 0.17 10.74 7.84
CA PRO A 22 0.73 10.96 9.17
C PRO A 22 0.60 9.69 10.02
N GLU A 23 1.58 9.44 10.89
CA GLU A 23 1.64 8.21 11.69
C GLU A 23 0.37 7.99 12.55
N GLU A 24 -0.29 9.06 12.96
CA GLU A 24 -1.54 9.03 13.73
C GLU A 24 -2.70 8.39 12.95
N GLU A 25 -2.75 8.59 11.63
CA GLU A 25 -3.72 7.93 10.75
C GLU A 25 -3.26 6.53 10.33
N VAL A 26 -1.95 6.29 10.24
CA VAL A 26 -1.40 4.98 9.88
C VAL A 26 -1.78 3.91 10.90
N ARG A 27 -1.66 4.17 12.22
CA ARG A 27 -1.93 3.16 13.27
C ARG A 27 -3.32 2.49 13.16
N PRO A 28 -4.44 3.22 13.10
CA PRO A 28 -5.76 2.61 12.97
C PRO A 28 -5.96 1.90 11.62
N LEU A 29 -5.35 2.40 10.54
CA LEU A 29 -5.41 1.78 9.21
C LEU A 29 -4.64 0.47 9.15
N VAL A 30 -3.45 0.40 9.75
CA VAL A 30 -2.68 -0.85 9.88
C VAL A 30 -3.49 -1.92 10.59
N GLY A 31 -4.19 -1.55 11.69
CA GLY A 31 -5.06 -2.47 12.42
C GLY A 31 -6.22 -3.03 11.60
N ARG A 32 -6.71 -2.29 10.61
CA ARG A 32 -7.83 -2.69 9.73
C ARG A 32 -7.38 -3.43 8.47
N PHE A 33 -6.24 -3.04 7.88
CA PHE A 33 -5.81 -3.52 6.56
C PHE A 33 -4.69 -4.56 6.58
N TRP A 34 -4.03 -4.82 7.72
CA TRP A 34 -3.05 -5.92 7.82
C TRP A 34 -3.56 -7.30 7.36
N PRO A 35 -4.85 -7.69 7.47
CA PRO A 35 -5.32 -8.98 6.98
C PRO A 35 -5.18 -9.13 5.46
N VAL A 36 -5.27 -8.02 4.72
CA VAL A 36 -5.09 -7.99 3.26
C VAL A 36 -3.66 -8.37 2.91
N LEU A 37 -2.68 -7.71 3.54
CA LEU A 37 -1.27 -8.01 3.29
C LEU A 37 -0.87 -9.38 3.83
N ALA A 38 -1.42 -9.80 4.97
CA ALA A 38 -1.20 -11.15 5.47
C ALA A 38 -1.77 -12.21 4.51
N ASN A 39 -2.89 -11.95 3.84
CA ASN A 39 -3.40 -12.82 2.78
C ASN A 39 -2.48 -12.83 1.54
N GLU A 40 -1.96 -11.67 1.12
CA GLU A 40 -0.99 -11.55 0.01
C GLU A 40 0.30 -12.31 0.31
N ILE A 41 0.87 -12.18 1.51
CA ILE A 41 2.06 -12.92 1.95
C ILE A 41 1.79 -14.42 1.96
N ARG A 42 0.58 -14.84 2.34
CA ARG A 42 0.21 -16.26 2.37
C ARG A 42 -0.06 -16.85 0.99
N GLN A 43 -0.30 -16.05 -0.04
CA GLN A 43 -0.60 -16.49 -1.42
C GLN A 43 -1.58 -17.69 -1.49
N GLY A 44 -2.61 -17.72 -0.64
CA GLY A 44 -3.60 -18.82 -0.58
C GLY A 44 -3.17 -20.07 0.18
N ILE A 45 -1.99 -20.10 0.81
CA ILE A 45 -1.57 -21.21 1.68
C ILE A 45 -2.15 -21.03 3.09
N VAL A 46 -3.25 -21.73 3.36
CA VAL A 46 -3.94 -21.75 4.66
C VAL A 46 -3.22 -22.70 5.63
N VAL A 47 -2.01 -22.33 6.08
CA VAL A 47 -1.37 -23.06 7.21
C VAL A 47 -1.96 -22.54 8.54
N GLY A 48 -3.02 -23.19 9.02
CA GLY A 48 -3.70 -22.96 10.31
C GLY A 48 -4.93 -22.03 10.25
N GLU A 49 -5.63 -21.83 11.38
CA GLU A 49 -6.88 -21.05 11.49
C GLU A 49 -6.73 -19.60 11.02
N TRP A 50 -7.41 -19.28 9.92
CA TRP A 50 -7.52 -17.92 9.40
C TRP A 50 -8.88 -17.36 9.80
N PRO A 51 -8.94 -16.32 10.65
CA PRO A 51 -10.21 -15.84 11.19
C PRO A 51 -11.00 -14.95 10.22
N PHE A 52 -10.48 -14.71 9.02
CA PHE A 52 -11.11 -13.84 8.02
C PHE A 52 -11.62 -14.66 6.84
N SER A 53 -12.85 -14.40 6.41
CA SER A 53 -13.42 -15.09 5.25
C SER A 53 -12.84 -14.51 3.95
N GLU A 54 -12.75 -15.33 2.89
CA GLU A 54 -12.38 -14.86 1.53
C GLU A 54 -13.17 -13.61 1.08
N PRO A 55 -14.51 -13.52 1.22
CA PRO A 55 -15.25 -12.31 0.83
C PRO A 55 -14.88 -11.08 1.66
N GLU A 56 -14.54 -11.24 2.94
CA GLU A 56 -14.11 -10.13 3.80
C GLU A 56 -12.76 -9.59 3.34
N ILE A 57 -11.81 -10.49 3.04
CA ILE A 57 -10.50 -10.12 2.50
C ILE A 57 -10.66 -9.43 1.15
N GLN A 58 -11.52 -9.93 0.25
CA GLN A 58 -11.75 -9.27 -1.03
C GLN A 58 -12.34 -7.86 -0.87
N ASN A 59 -13.24 -7.66 0.08
CA ASN A 59 -13.81 -6.34 0.35
C ASN A 59 -12.75 -5.38 0.92
N LEU A 60 -11.98 -5.84 1.91
CA LEU A 60 -10.86 -5.08 2.48
C LEU A 60 -9.79 -4.75 1.44
N SER A 61 -9.48 -5.67 0.52
CA SER A 61 -8.54 -5.43 -0.58
C SER A 61 -9.01 -4.32 -1.52
N LYS A 62 -10.32 -4.27 -1.83
CA LYS A 62 -10.89 -3.19 -2.65
C LYS A 62 -10.80 -1.85 -1.93
N GLU A 63 -11.15 -1.81 -0.65
CA GLU A 63 -11.04 -0.60 0.19
C GLU A 63 -9.58 -0.13 0.30
N TYR A 64 -8.64 -1.03 0.57
CA TYR A 64 -7.22 -0.73 0.67
C TYR A 64 -6.67 -0.19 -0.64
N ARG A 65 -6.99 -0.81 -1.77
CA ARG A 65 -6.55 -0.36 -3.09
C ARG A 65 -7.15 0.99 -3.48
N ALA A 66 -8.41 1.24 -3.13
CA ALA A 66 -9.05 2.55 -3.33
C ALA A 66 -8.38 3.63 -2.47
N LEU A 67 -8.00 3.30 -1.23
CA LEU A 67 -7.24 4.18 -0.35
C LEU A 67 -5.87 4.49 -0.97
N LEU A 68 -5.08 3.47 -1.32
CA LEU A 68 -3.79 3.68 -1.97
C LEU A 68 -3.92 4.52 -3.24
N ASN A 69 -4.92 4.28 -4.09
CA ASN A 69 -5.11 5.07 -5.31
C ASN A 69 -5.54 6.53 -5.06
N ARG A 70 -6.29 6.78 -3.98
CA ARG A 70 -6.68 8.14 -3.56
C ARG A 70 -5.50 8.96 -3.04
N TRP A 71 -4.54 8.29 -2.41
CA TRP A 71 -3.42 8.92 -1.72
C TRP A 71 -2.08 8.80 -2.45
N LEU A 72 -1.96 7.93 -3.46
CA LEU A 72 -0.86 8.02 -4.41
C LEU A 72 -0.99 9.38 -5.09
N PRO A 73 -0.08 10.33 -4.85
CA PRO A 73 -0.03 11.48 -5.72
C PRO A 73 0.25 10.95 -7.12
N ALA A 74 -0.30 11.59 -8.16
CA ALA A 74 0.00 11.34 -9.56
C ALA A 74 1.47 11.69 -9.92
N LYS A 75 2.44 11.34 -9.06
CA LYS A 75 3.87 11.53 -9.27
C LYS A 75 4.44 10.39 -10.08
N GLU A 76 4.01 10.32 -11.34
CA GLU A 76 4.88 9.93 -12.44
C GLU A 76 4.34 10.44 -13.80
N GLN A 77 3.96 11.72 -13.87
CA GLN A 77 3.67 12.38 -15.15
C GLN A 77 4.35 13.75 -15.28
N GLN A 78 5.57 13.89 -14.77
CA GLN A 78 6.41 15.04 -15.11
C GLN A 78 7.90 14.68 -15.00
N VAL A 79 8.35 13.80 -15.89
CA VAL A 79 9.77 13.73 -16.23
C VAL A 79 9.90 14.30 -17.64
N SER A 80 10.64 15.41 -17.73
CA SER A 80 11.10 16.11 -18.93
C SER A 80 10.14 17.06 -19.64
N ASP A 81 9.78 18.16 -18.97
CA ASP A 81 9.88 19.47 -19.60
C ASP A 81 11.38 19.82 -19.61
N PHE A 82 12.07 19.40 -20.66
CA PHE A 82 13.46 19.80 -20.91
C PHE A 82 13.39 21.16 -21.62
N PRO A 83 13.92 22.26 -21.06
CA PRO A 83 14.02 23.49 -21.82
C PRO A 83 14.97 23.25 -23.01
N GLU A 84 14.49 23.52 -24.21
CA GLU A 84 15.31 23.57 -25.42
C GLU A 84 16.55 24.45 -25.18
N PRO A 85 17.77 24.03 -25.57
CA PRO A 85 18.92 24.93 -25.51
C PRO A 85 18.78 26.01 -26.60
N ILE A 86 18.22 27.14 -26.22
CA ILE A 86 18.41 28.40 -26.95
C ILE A 86 19.81 28.90 -26.62
N THR A 87 20.80 28.52 -27.42
CA THR A 87 22.10 29.21 -27.58
C THR A 87 22.73 28.60 -28.83
N GLY A 88 23.12 29.31 -29.88
CA GLY A 88 23.26 30.73 -30.10
C GLY A 88 24.00 30.87 -31.44
N ARG A 89 23.73 31.97 -32.14
CA ARG A 89 24.50 32.44 -33.31
C ARG A 89 26.00 32.35 -33.06
N ALA A 90 26.72 31.80 -34.02
CA ALA A 90 27.99 32.34 -34.51
C ALA A 90 28.06 32.07 -36.03
#